data_AF-A0AAW7HKR7-F1
#
_entry.id   AF-A0AAW7HKR7-F1
#
_cell.length_a   1.000
_cell.length_b   1.000
_cell.length_c   1.000
_cell.angle_alpha   90.00
_cell.angle_beta   90.00
_cell.angle_gamma   90.00
#
_symmetry.space_group_name_H-M   'P 1'
#
loop_
_entity.id
_entity.type
_entity.pdbx_description
1 polymer ?
#
loop_
_entity_poly.entity_id
_entity_poly.type
_entity_poly.pdbx_seq_one_letter_code
_entity_poly.pdbx_strand_id
1 'polypeptide(L)'
;MARFDRQLFWPTLVPPTPEQVAANDQMRAGWKASINDGNWDLQSEIALEEARRMYDAEQERRKGADTKAGVYLAAVTALIPVLVSLLPTLWSDKTSKALGALSLAVFALAVAYVLRAGYSAFCVLRVSNAHTVGAGDISRCWSTQQPAASLAKSIAIKVIENYPGNNAKVSHIKLAHDYLLRAFFVFTVLLAVQALWPCAAWVVEEIAKLMAPEARRPLMMCFS
;
A
#
# COMPACT_ATOMS: atom_id res chain seq x y z
N MET A 1 6.82 15.61 -0.56
CA MET A 1 6.11 14.31 -0.41
C MET A 1 7.13 13.19 -0.50
N ALA A 2 6.99 12.09 0.26
CA ALA A 2 7.89 10.94 0.12
C ALA A 2 7.82 10.43 -1.32
N ARG A 3 8.99 10.17 -1.94
CA ARG A 3 9.04 9.65 -3.30
C ARG A 3 8.80 8.15 -3.27
N PHE A 4 8.00 7.70 -4.22
CA PHE A 4 7.69 6.30 -4.38
C PHE A 4 8.77 5.69 -5.27
N ASP A 5 9.72 4.97 -4.68
CA ASP A 5 10.70 4.25 -5.47
C ASP A 5 10.07 2.94 -5.93
N ARG A 6 9.71 2.89 -7.22
CA ARG A 6 9.12 1.73 -7.87
C ARG A 6 10.21 0.72 -8.20
N GLN A 7 10.85 0.18 -7.17
CA GLN A 7 11.68 -1.00 -7.35
C GLN A 7 10.80 -2.17 -7.77
N LEU A 8 11.23 -2.94 -8.77
CA LEU A 8 10.43 -4.02 -9.35
C LEU A 8 10.09 -5.11 -8.33
N PHE A 9 10.90 -5.30 -7.28
CA PHE A 9 10.70 -6.36 -6.27
C PHE A 9 10.31 -5.86 -4.88
N TRP A 10 10.74 -4.68 -4.44
CA TRP A 10 10.46 -4.22 -3.08
C TRP A 10 10.23 -2.70 -3.02
N PRO A 11 9.00 -2.23 -3.23
CA PRO A 11 8.74 -0.79 -3.27
C PRO A 11 8.98 -0.20 -1.87
N THR A 12 9.66 0.94 -1.80
CA THR A 12 9.91 1.62 -0.54
C THR A 12 9.53 3.08 -0.64
N LEU A 13 9.11 3.64 0.50
CA LEU A 13 8.96 5.08 0.63
C LEU A 13 10.34 5.65 0.94
N VAL A 14 10.91 6.36 -0.02
CA VAL A 14 12.15 7.09 0.19
C VAL A 14 11.79 8.33 1.00
N PRO A 15 12.32 8.46 2.24
CA PRO A 15 12.07 9.66 3.03
C PRO A 15 12.59 10.88 2.25
N PRO A 16 11.86 12.00 2.29
CA PRO A 16 12.34 13.22 1.65
C PRO A 16 13.70 13.62 2.22
N THR A 17 14.62 14.07 1.35
CA THR A 17 15.93 14.58 1.79
C THR A 17 15.75 15.83 2.65
N PRO A 18 16.70 16.17 3.54
CA PRO A 18 16.61 17.39 4.36
C PRO A 18 16.35 18.66 3.53
N GLU A 19 17.00 18.75 2.37
CA GLU A 19 16.78 19.83 1.40
C GLU A 19 15.36 19.87 0.86
N GLN A 20 14.78 18.71 0.54
CA GLN A 20 13.38 18.63 0.09
C GLN A 20 12.39 18.96 1.20
N VAL A 21 12.69 18.58 2.44
CA VAL A 21 11.87 18.99 3.59
C VAL A 21 11.92 20.51 3.73
N ALA A 22 13.12 21.09 3.75
CA ALA A 22 13.30 22.54 3.83
C ALA A 22 12.59 23.29 2.69
N ALA A 23 12.72 22.82 1.44
CA ALA A 23 12.04 23.42 0.29
C ALA A 23 10.51 23.33 0.40
N ASN A 24 9.97 22.19 0.83
CA ASN A 24 8.52 22.04 1.05
C ASN A 24 8.04 22.91 2.22
N ASP A 25 8.85 23.08 3.25
CA ASP A 25 8.52 23.91 4.41
C ASP A 25 8.54 25.40 4.04
N GLN A 26 9.54 25.83 3.26
CA GLN A 26 9.63 27.17 2.69
C GLN A 26 8.44 27.47 1.76
N MET A 27 8.08 26.53 0.88
CA MET A 27 6.90 26.67 0.02
C MET A 27 5.62 26.87 0.84
N ARG A 28 5.40 26.06 1.88
CA ARG A 28 4.22 26.20 2.76
C ARG A 28 4.25 27.50 3.55
N ALA A 29 5.42 27.93 4.02
CA ALA A 29 5.58 29.23 4.67
C ALA A 29 5.21 30.38 3.72
N GLY A 30 5.65 30.29 2.45
CA GLY A 30 5.25 31.22 1.40
C GLY A 30 3.74 31.27 1.19
N TRP A 31 3.07 30.11 1.09
CA TRP A 31 1.61 30.07 0.98
C TRP A 31 0.90 30.70 2.19
N LYS A 32 1.38 30.41 3.42
CA LYS A 32 0.84 31.04 4.62
C LYS A 32 1.04 32.56 4.62
N ALA A 33 2.20 33.04 4.18
CA ALA A 33 2.45 34.47 4.02
C ALA A 33 1.47 35.09 2.99
N SER A 34 1.30 34.47 1.82
CA SER A 34 0.33 34.93 0.82
C SER A 34 -1.11 34.95 1.33
N ILE A 35 -1.51 33.99 2.17
CA ILE A 35 -2.83 34.00 2.80
C ILE A 35 -2.96 35.16 3.79
N ASN A 36 -1.92 35.41 4.59
CA ASN A 36 -1.93 36.50 5.56
C ASN A 36 -1.99 37.88 4.88
N ASP A 37 -1.16 38.07 3.85
CA ASP A 37 -0.98 39.33 3.13
C ASP A 37 -2.10 39.61 2.10
N GLY A 38 -2.84 38.56 1.70
CA GLY A 38 -3.98 38.70 0.79
C GLY A 38 -5.09 39.58 1.36
N ASN A 39 -5.81 40.24 0.46
CA ASN A 39 -7.07 40.92 0.78
C ASN A 39 -8.24 39.94 0.64
N TRP A 40 -8.78 39.49 1.77
CA TRP A 40 -9.89 38.52 1.85
C TRP A 40 -11.23 39.20 2.14
N ASP A 41 -11.20 40.53 2.24
CA ASP A 41 -12.34 41.37 2.54
C ASP A 41 -13.19 41.56 1.29
N LEU A 42 -12.54 41.56 0.13
CA LEU A 42 -13.19 41.54 -1.17
C LEU A 42 -13.94 40.21 -1.34
N GLN A 43 -15.27 40.25 -1.24
CA GLN A 43 -16.14 39.07 -1.36
C GLN A 43 -15.80 37.96 -0.33
N SER A 44 -15.67 38.35 0.94
CA SER A 44 -15.33 37.46 2.06
C SER A 44 -16.17 36.18 2.17
N GLU A 45 -17.44 36.23 1.76
CA GLU A 45 -18.32 35.05 1.74
C GLU A 45 -17.91 34.02 0.69
N ILE A 46 -17.49 34.45 -0.50
CA ILE A 46 -16.99 33.56 -1.56
C ILE A 46 -15.68 32.91 -1.08
N ALA A 47 -14.80 33.72 -0.51
CA ALA A 47 -13.53 33.23 0.01
C ALA A 47 -13.72 32.20 1.16
N LEU A 48 -14.72 32.42 2.02
CA LEU A 48 -15.11 31.50 3.07
C LEU A 48 -15.69 30.18 2.51
N GLU A 49 -16.54 30.26 1.49
CA GLU A 49 -17.09 29.07 0.83
C GLU A 49 -15.98 28.24 0.18
N GLU A 50 -15.07 28.87 -0.56
CA GLU A 50 -13.94 28.18 -1.20
C GLU A 50 -12.96 27.59 -0.17
N ALA A 51 -12.71 28.29 0.95
CA ALA A 51 -11.90 27.75 2.04
C ALA A 51 -12.54 26.51 2.66
N ARG A 52 -13.87 26.51 2.86
CA ARG A 52 -14.62 25.33 3.36
C ARG A 52 -14.58 24.18 2.36
N ARG A 53 -14.82 24.43 1.07
CA ARG A 53 -14.71 23.42 0.00
C ARG A 53 -13.32 22.79 -0.03
N MET A 54 -12.27 23.60 0.08
CA MET A 54 -10.89 23.13 0.14
C MET A 54 -10.65 22.26 1.38
N TYR A 55 -11.15 22.68 2.54
CA TYR A 55 -11.04 21.91 3.77
C TYR A 55 -11.77 20.57 3.68
N ASP A 56 -13.02 20.56 3.20
CA ASP A 56 -13.83 19.36 3.06
C ASP A 56 -13.19 18.38 2.06
N ALA A 57 -12.68 18.86 0.93
CA ALA A 57 -11.95 18.04 -0.03
C ALA A 57 -10.71 17.38 0.59
N GLU A 58 -9.98 18.10 1.45
CA GLU A 58 -8.79 17.57 2.12
C GLU A 58 -9.15 16.58 3.25
N GLN A 59 -10.25 16.81 3.97
CA GLN A 59 -10.77 15.84 4.95
C GLN A 59 -11.26 14.57 4.29
N GLU A 60 -11.99 14.68 3.17
CA GLU A 60 -12.46 13.52 2.41
C GLU A 60 -11.28 12.74 1.84
N ARG A 61 -10.22 13.41 1.39
CA ARG A 61 -8.98 12.76 0.95
C ARG A 61 -8.33 11.93 2.07
N ARG A 62 -8.26 12.48 3.29
CA ARG A 62 -7.75 11.77 4.47
C ARG A 62 -8.63 10.58 4.84
N LYS A 63 -9.95 10.80 4.92
CA LYS A 63 -10.94 9.79 5.24
C LYS A 63 -10.90 8.65 4.23
N GLY A 64 -10.81 8.96 2.94
CA GLY A 64 -10.65 7.97 1.88
C GLY A 64 -9.39 7.11 2.03
N ALA A 65 -8.27 7.68 2.51
CA ALA A 65 -7.08 6.90 2.83
C ALA A 65 -7.30 5.98 4.05
N ASP A 66 -7.94 6.50 5.11
CA ASP A 66 -8.23 5.74 6.34
C ASP A 66 -9.22 4.59 6.06
N THR A 67 -10.27 4.83 5.28
CA THR A 67 -11.22 3.78 4.84
C THR A 67 -10.51 2.68 4.04
N LYS A 68 -9.67 3.05 3.05
CA LYS A 68 -8.91 2.07 2.26
C LYS A 68 -7.95 1.27 3.13
N ALA A 69 -7.30 1.90 4.11
CA ALA A 69 -6.42 1.21 5.05
C ALA A 69 -7.18 0.17 5.89
N GLY A 70 -8.38 0.51 6.38
CA GLY A 70 -9.26 -0.43 7.08
C GLY A 70 -9.63 -1.64 6.22
N VAL A 71 -10.02 -1.41 4.96
CA VAL A 71 -10.32 -2.50 4.01
C VAL A 71 -9.09 -3.39 3.77
N TYR A 72 -7.91 -2.80 3.59
CA TYR A 72 -6.69 -3.59 3.37
C TYR A 72 -6.29 -4.39 4.60
N LEU A 73 -6.46 -3.87 5.82
CA LEU A 73 -6.22 -4.64 7.04
C LEU A 73 -7.20 -5.81 7.19
N ALA A 74 -8.48 -5.61 6.86
CA ALA A 74 -9.46 -6.69 6.85
C ALA A 74 -9.06 -7.79 5.85
N ALA A 75 -8.64 -7.41 4.64
CA ALA A 75 -8.16 -8.35 3.63
C ALA A 75 -6.91 -9.11 4.10
N VAL A 76 -5.91 -8.42 4.65
CA VAL A 76 -4.71 -9.05 5.22
C VAL A 76 -5.07 -10.05 6.32
N THR A 77 -6.00 -9.68 7.21
CA THR A 77 -6.46 -10.54 8.31
C THR A 77 -7.17 -11.79 7.77
N ALA A 78 -7.99 -11.65 6.73
CA ALA A 78 -8.67 -12.77 6.08
C ALA A 78 -7.72 -13.70 5.32
N LEU A 79 -6.58 -13.19 4.81
CA LEU A 79 -5.59 -13.98 4.09
C LEU A 79 -4.70 -14.84 5.02
N ILE A 80 -4.50 -14.44 6.27
CA ILE A 80 -3.62 -15.16 7.20
C ILE A 80 -4.02 -16.64 7.36
N PRO A 81 -5.28 -17.00 7.65
CA PRO A 81 -5.69 -18.41 7.76
C PRO A 81 -5.46 -19.21 6.47
N VAL A 82 -5.70 -18.58 5.31
CA VAL A 82 -5.51 -19.21 3.98
C VAL A 82 -4.03 -19.50 3.73
N LEU A 83 -3.13 -18.60 4.12
CA LEU A 83 -1.69 -18.82 4.01
C LEU A 83 -1.27 -19.97 4.92
N VAL A 84 -1.76 -20.00 6.16
CA VAL A 84 -1.43 -21.06 7.13
C VAL A 84 -1.88 -22.44 6.65
N SER A 85 -3.05 -22.56 6.03
CA SER A 85 -3.58 -23.85 5.56
C SER A 85 -2.79 -24.45 4.38
N LEU A 86 -2.03 -23.65 3.63
CA LEU A 86 -1.24 -24.09 2.48
C LEU A 86 0.18 -24.57 2.84
N LEU A 87 0.67 -24.29 4.04
CA LEU A 87 1.99 -24.73 4.51
C LEU A 87 2.23 -26.24 4.36
N PRO A 88 1.30 -27.14 4.76
CA PRO A 88 1.51 -28.58 4.63
C PRO A 88 1.59 -29.05 3.18
N THR A 89 0.87 -28.40 2.26
CA THR A 89 0.83 -28.75 0.84
C THR A 89 2.16 -28.41 0.14
N LEU A 90 2.82 -27.33 0.59
CA LEU A 90 4.12 -26.90 0.06
C LEU A 90 5.26 -27.85 0.44
N TRP A 91 5.13 -28.53 1.57
CA TRP A 91 6.16 -29.39 2.14
C TRP A 91 5.65 -30.83 2.29
N SER A 92 5.48 -31.51 1.16
CA SER A 92 5.04 -32.91 1.13
C SER A 92 6.13 -33.83 0.57
N ASP A 93 6.18 -35.07 1.07
CA ASP A 93 7.11 -36.11 0.61
C ASP A 93 6.93 -36.50 -0.88
N LYS A 94 5.80 -36.11 -1.49
CA LYS A 94 5.48 -36.36 -2.90
C LYS A 94 6.08 -35.33 -3.86
N THR A 95 6.55 -34.21 -3.34
CA THR A 95 7.13 -33.12 -4.13
C THR A 95 8.64 -33.29 -4.20
N SER A 96 9.25 -33.04 -5.36
CA SER A 96 10.72 -33.02 -5.46
C SER A 96 11.28 -32.01 -4.45
N LYS A 97 12.33 -32.38 -3.70
CA LYS A 97 12.90 -31.52 -2.65
C LYS A 97 13.24 -30.11 -3.15
N ALA A 98 13.68 -29.99 -4.39
CA ALA A 98 13.98 -28.72 -5.05
C ALA A 98 12.72 -27.86 -5.29
N LEU A 99 11.62 -28.47 -5.77
CA LEU A 99 10.37 -27.73 -5.99
C LEU A 99 9.67 -27.35 -4.68
N GLY A 100 9.74 -28.21 -3.66
CA GLY A 100 9.28 -27.89 -2.31
C GLY A 100 10.02 -26.68 -1.74
N ALA A 101 11.36 -26.68 -1.82
CA ALA A 101 12.19 -25.56 -1.36
C ALA A 101 11.90 -24.26 -2.13
N LEU A 102 11.77 -24.32 -3.47
CA LEU A 102 11.42 -23.16 -4.29
C LEU A 102 10.02 -22.61 -3.95
N SER A 103 9.04 -23.50 -3.83
CA SER A 103 7.65 -23.13 -3.50
C SER A 103 7.57 -22.50 -2.11
N LEU A 104 8.34 -23.01 -1.14
CA LEU A 104 8.45 -22.42 0.19
C LEU A 104 9.09 -21.04 0.17
N ALA A 105 10.13 -20.82 -0.65
CA ALA A 105 10.76 -19.50 -0.80
C ALA A 105 9.79 -18.49 -1.43
N VAL A 106 9.05 -18.88 -2.48
CA VAL A 106 8.02 -18.05 -3.11
C VAL A 106 6.87 -17.75 -2.14
N PHE A 107 6.45 -18.74 -1.36
CA PHE A 107 5.43 -18.57 -0.31
C PHE A 107 5.90 -17.59 0.78
N ALA A 108 7.13 -17.73 1.27
CA ALA A 108 7.72 -16.80 2.23
C ALA A 108 7.77 -15.36 1.70
N LEU A 109 8.09 -15.18 0.41
CA LEU A 109 8.04 -13.87 -0.24
C LEU A 109 6.61 -13.30 -0.29
N ALA A 110 5.61 -14.12 -0.61
CA ALA A 110 4.21 -13.71 -0.59
C ALA A 110 3.76 -13.25 0.81
N VAL A 111 4.11 -14.02 1.84
CA VAL A 111 3.85 -13.66 3.24
C VAL A 111 4.52 -12.34 3.60
N ALA A 112 5.78 -12.14 3.21
CA ALA A 112 6.51 -10.89 3.45
C ALA A 112 5.79 -9.68 2.81
N TYR A 113 5.27 -9.83 1.59
CA TYR A 113 4.46 -8.78 0.95
C TYR A 113 3.15 -8.49 1.69
N VAL A 114 2.42 -9.53 2.13
CA VAL A 114 1.18 -9.37 2.91
C VAL A 114 1.46 -8.62 4.23
N LEU A 115 2.50 -9.02 4.96
CA LEU A 115 2.89 -8.35 6.20
C LEU A 115 3.29 -6.89 5.96
N ARG A 116 4.01 -6.61 4.88
CA ARG A 116 4.45 -5.24 4.54
C ARG A 116 3.28 -4.36 4.07
N ALA A 117 2.28 -4.94 3.40
CA ALA A 117 1.01 -4.29 3.08
C ALA A 117 0.25 -3.93 4.38
N GLY A 118 0.11 -4.91 5.29
CA GLY A 118 -0.53 -4.72 6.59
C GLY A 118 0.14 -3.64 7.43
N TYR A 119 1.47 -3.66 7.55
CA TYR A 119 2.22 -2.62 8.24
C TYR A 119 2.00 -1.23 7.62
N SER A 120 2.01 -1.13 6.30
CA SER A 120 1.79 0.15 5.61
C SER A 120 0.37 0.66 5.84
N ALA A 121 -0.64 -0.21 5.81
CA ALA A 121 -2.02 0.15 6.13
C ALA A 121 -2.18 0.58 7.60
N PHE A 122 -1.49 -0.10 8.54
CA PHE A 122 -1.46 0.32 9.94
C PHE A 122 -0.83 1.70 10.13
N CYS A 123 0.25 2.02 9.39
CA CYS A 123 0.84 3.36 9.41
C CYS A 123 -0.14 4.45 8.94
N VAL A 124 -1.08 4.15 8.05
CA VAL A 124 -2.14 5.09 7.64
C VAL A 124 -3.10 5.35 8.79
N LEU A 125 -3.54 4.31 9.49
CA LEU A 125 -4.49 4.44 10.61
C LEU A 125 -3.89 5.02 11.88
N ARG A 126 -2.56 5.06 11.98
CA ARG A 126 -1.87 5.62 13.14
C ARG A 126 -2.39 7.04 13.42
N VAL A 127 -2.75 7.27 14.68
CA VAL A 127 -3.24 8.57 15.14
C VAL A 127 -2.18 9.63 14.85
N SER A 128 -2.59 10.68 14.15
CA SER A 128 -1.78 11.84 13.84
C SER A 128 -2.56 13.10 14.16
N ASN A 129 -1.84 14.14 14.60
CA ASN A 129 -2.42 15.45 14.84
C ASN A 129 -3.19 15.92 13.60
N ALA A 130 -4.35 16.52 13.85
CA ALA A 130 -5.20 17.12 12.84
C ALA A 130 -5.47 18.56 13.29
N HIS A 131 -5.18 19.51 12.43
CA HIS A 131 -5.49 20.90 12.65
C HIS A 131 -6.91 21.17 12.14
N THR A 132 -7.82 21.51 13.04
CA THR A 132 -9.21 21.85 12.72
C THR A 132 -9.54 23.22 13.26
N VAL A 133 -10.58 23.84 12.72
CA VAL A 133 -11.12 25.09 13.26
C VAL A 133 -12.15 24.73 14.33
N GLY A 134 -11.90 25.12 15.57
CA GLY A 134 -12.78 24.86 16.72
C GLY A 134 -13.75 26.00 17.01
N ALA A 135 -14.68 25.77 17.96
CA ALA A 135 -15.61 26.80 18.42
C ALA A 135 -14.89 28.06 18.97
N GLY A 136 -13.73 27.89 19.60
CA GLY A 136 -12.90 29.02 20.07
C GLY A 136 -12.33 29.86 18.93
N ASP A 137 -11.87 29.23 17.85
CA ASP A 137 -11.37 29.94 16.67
C ASP A 137 -12.50 30.72 15.98
N ILE A 138 -13.70 30.12 15.91
CA ILE A 138 -14.90 30.77 15.36
C ILE A 138 -15.27 32.00 16.17
N SER A 139 -15.35 31.87 17.50
CA SER A 139 -15.65 32.98 18.41
C SER A 139 -14.63 34.13 18.28
N ARG A 140 -13.34 33.78 18.16
CA ARG A 140 -12.27 34.76 17.93
C ARG A 140 -12.41 35.48 16.59
N CYS A 141 -12.72 34.77 15.51
CA CYS A 141 -12.97 35.38 14.20
C CYS A 141 -14.20 36.29 14.24
N TRP A 142 -15.25 35.90 14.97
CA TRP A 142 -16.47 36.70 15.15
C TRP A 142 -16.27 38.02 15.86
N SER A 143 -15.19 38.13 16.64
CA SER A 143 -14.81 39.35 17.35
C SER A 143 -14.05 40.36 16.48
N THR A 144 -13.75 40.02 15.21
CA THR A 144 -13.06 40.90 14.28
C THR A 144 -14.04 41.75 13.48
N GLN A 145 -13.56 42.85 12.87
CA GLN A 145 -14.39 43.69 11.99
C GLN A 145 -14.91 42.93 10.77
N GLN A 146 -14.24 41.84 10.36
CA GLN A 146 -14.61 41.03 9.20
C GLN A 146 -14.51 39.53 9.51
N PRO A 147 -15.56 38.96 10.14
CA PRO A 147 -15.57 37.58 10.60
C PRO A 147 -15.36 36.54 9.50
N ALA A 148 -16.02 36.72 8.35
CA ALA A 148 -15.95 35.78 7.24
C ALA A 148 -14.53 35.69 6.64
N ALA A 149 -13.88 36.84 6.43
CA ALA A 149 -12.51 36.92 5.94
C ALA A 149 -11.51 36.29 6.93
N SER A 150 -11.64 36.60 8.23
CA SER A 150 -10.80 36.01 9.28
C SER A 150 -10.97 34.50 9.37
N LEU A 151 -12.21 34.01 9.26
CA LEU A 151 -12.51 32.59 9.30
C LEU A 151 -11.96 31.86 8.06
N ALA A 152 -12.12 32.45 6.87
CA ALA A 152 -11.57 31.91 5.63
C ALA A 152 -10.05 31.74 5.69
N LYS A 153 -9.32 32.77 6.17
CA LYS A 153 -7.87 32.71 6.40
C LYS A 153 -7.50 31.58 7.38
N SER A 154 -8.21 31.49 8.50
CA SER A 154 -7.96 30.46 9.52
C SER A 154 -8.13 29.05 8.94
N ILE A 155 -9.22 28.79 8.22
CA ILE A 155 -9.48 27.50 7.56
C ILE A 155 -8.35 27.18 6.57
N ALA A 156 -7.97 28.12 5.70
CA ALA A 156 -6.94 27.90 4.68
C ALA A 156 -5.57 27.57 5.30
N ILE A 157 -5.18 28.26 6.38
CA ILE A 157 -3.93 27.97 7.11
C ILE A 157 -3.97 26.57 7.72
N LYS A 158 -5.10 26.17 8.34
CA LYS A 158 -5.26 24.84 8.95
C LYS A 158 -5.18 23.71 7.91
N VAL A 159 -5.70 23.94 6.71
CA VAL A 159 -5.55 22.99 5.58
C VAL A 159 -4.07 22.79 5.23
N ILE A 160 -3.30 23.87 5.08
CA ILE A 160 -1.86 23.79 4.77
C ILE A 160 -1.08 23.06 5.88
N GLU A 161 -1.45 23.29 7.14
CA GLU A 161 -0.86 22.59 8.29
C GLU A 161 -1.09 21.08 8.26
N ASN A 162 -2.20 20.62 7.67
CA ASN A 162 -2.53 19.20 7.55
C ASN A 162 -1.85 18.49 6.38
N TYR A 163 -1.35 19.22 5.37
CA TYR A 163 -0.76 18.60 4.18
C TYR A 163 0.36 17.57 4.46
N PRO A 164 1.33 17.80 5.37
CA PRO A 164 2.37 16.81 5.63
C PRO A 164 1.80 15.49 6.15
N GLY A 165 0.87 15.54 7.11
CA GLY A 165 0.24 14.35 7.70
C GLY A 165 -0.62 13.60 6.69
N ASN A 166 -1.47 14.33 5.96
CA ASN A 166 -2.34 13.72 4.96
C ASN A 166 -1.56 13.14 3.77
N ASN A 167 -0.50 13.83 3.32
CA ASN A 167 0.37 13.31 2.27
C ASN A 167 1.13 12.05 2.72
N ALA A 168 1.55 11.96 3.99
CA ALA A 168 2.17 10.76 4.53
C ALA A 168 1.18 9.58 4.51
N LYS A 169 -0.06 9.77 4.99
CA LYS A 169 -1.14 8.77 4.89
C LYS A 169 -1.38 8.31 3.45
N VAL A 170 -1.50 9.25 2.50
CA VAL A 170 -1.68 8.94 1.08
C VAL A 170 -0.47 8.18 0.49
N SER A 171 0.74 8.45 0.95
CA SER A 171 1.94 7.73 0.50
C SER A 171 1.95 6.29 1.02
N HIS A 172 1.60 6.09 2.29
CA HIS A 172 1.51 4.76 2.89
C HIS A 172 0.39 3.90 2.30
N ILE A 173 -0.76 4.48 1.94
CA ILE A 173 -1.84 3.69 1.32
C ILE A 173 -1.50 3.24 -0.09
N LYS A 174 -0.78 4.07 -0.87
CA LYS A 174 -0.22 3.66 -2.17
C LYS A 174 0.76 2.51 -2.00
N LEU A 175 1.60 2.56 -0.95
CA LEU A 175 2.56 1.50 -0.65
C LEU A 175 1.84 0.19 -0.27
N ALA A 176 0.82 0.28 0.57
CA ALA A 176 0.01 -0.86 0.94
C ALA A 176 -0.64 -1.53 -0.28
N HIS A 177 -1.19 -0.71 -1.19
CA HIS A 177 -1.81 -1.20 -2.42
C HIS A 177 -0.82 -1.97 -3.30
N ASP A 178 0.36 -1.42 -3.55
CA ASP A 178 1.38 -2.07 -4.39
C ASP A 178 1.85 -3.41 -3.79
N TYR A 179 2.04 -3.48 -2.48
CA TYR A 179 2.39 -4.73 -1.81
C TYR A 179 1.27 -5.76 -1.87
N LEU A 180 0.01 -5.34 -1.74
CA LEU A 180 -1.14 -6.23 -1.80
C LEU A 180 -1.31 -6.81 -3.22
N LEU A 181 -1.13 -5.98 -4.27
CA LEU A 181 -1.14 -6.45 -5.65
C LEU A 181 -0.02 -7.46 -5.93
N ARG A 182 1.19 -7.22 -5.42
CA ARG A 182 2.33 -8.13 -5.56
C ARG A 182 2.11 -9.44 -4.82
N ALA A 183 1.60 -9.38 -3.58
CA ALA A 183 1.22 -10.56 -2.82
C ALA A 183 0.18 -11.40 -3.58
N PHE A 184 -0.86 -10.76 -4.10
CA PHE A 184 -1.89 -11.41 -4.91
C PHE A 184 -1.28 -12.09 -6.13
N PHE A 185 -0.46 -11.38 -6.92
CA PHE A 185 0.19 -11.93 -8.10
C PHE A 185 1.08 -13.14 -7.79
N VAL A 186 1.98 -13.02 -6.80
CA VAL A 186 2.87 -14.12 -6.40
C VAL A 186 2.07 -15.32 -5.92
N PHE A 187 1.00 -15.09 -5.16
CA PHE A 187 0.14 -16.14 -4.67
C PHE A 187 -0.62 -16.84 -5.80
N THR A 188 -1.15 -16.09 -6.76
CA THR A 188 -1.80 -16.66 -7.96
C THR A 188 -0.83 -17.52 -8.77
N VAL A 189 0.40 -17.04 -8.99
CA VAL A 189 1.43 -17.82 -9.71
C VAL A 189 1.78 -19.09 -8.94
N LEU A 190 1.97 -19.00 -7.61
CA LEU A 190 2.27 -20.15 -6.77
C LEU A 190 1.17 -21.21 -6.85
N LEU A 191 -0.09 -20.81 -6.76
CA LEU A 191 -1.23 -21.72 -6.88
C LEU A 191 -1.35 -22.33 -8.29
N ALA A 192 -1.12 -21.54 -9.34
CA ALA A 192 -1.13 -22.04 -10.71
C ALA A 192 -0.04 -23.11 -10.93
N VAL A 193 1.18 -22.87 -10.43
CA VAL A 193 2.27 -23.85 -10.49
C VAL A 193 1.90 -25.12 -9.76
N GLN A 194 1.35 -25.03 -8.54
CA GLN A 194 0.93 -26.21 -7.79
C GLN A 194 -0.20 -26.99 -8.47
N ALA A 195 -1.18 -26.30 -9.04
CA ALA A 195 -2.31 -26.92 -9.71
C ALA A 195 -1.89 -27.63 -11.02
N LEU A 196 -0.92 -27.06 -11.74
CA LEU A 196 -0.42 -27.61 -13.01
C LEU A 196 0.68 -28.67 -12.83
N TRP A 197 1.34 -28.70 -11.66
CA TRP A 197 2.45 -29.61 -11.38
C TRP A 197 2.11 -31.10 -11.60
N PRO A 198 0.96 -31.64 -11.16
CA PRO A 198 0.62 -33.04 -11.41
C PRO A 198 0.55 -33.39 -12.90
N CYS A 199 -0.02 -32.51 -13.71
CA CYS A 199 -0.09 -32.69 -15.16
C CYS A 199 1.29 -32.62 -15.81
N ALA A 200 2.11 -31.65 -15.38
CA ALA A 200 3.48 -31.51 -15.87
C ALA A 200 4.34 -32.73 -15.50
N ALA A 201 4.22 -33.23 -14.28
CA ALA A 201 4.91 -34.43 -13.83
C ALA A 201 4.51 -35.66 -14.66
N TRP A 202 3.21 -35.84 -14.92
CA TRP A 202 2.71 -36.92 -15.78
C TRP A 202 3.27 -36.84 -17.20
N VAL A 203 3.28 -35.66 -17.82
CA VAL A 203 3.86 -35.46 -19.18
C VAL A 203 5.35 -35.76 -19.20
N VAL A 204 6.11 -35.30 -18.19
CA VAL A 204 7.56 -35.54 -18.10
C VAL A 204 7.85 -37.03 -17.94
N GLU A 205 7.08 -37.75 -17.12
CA GLU A 205 7.20 -39.21 -16.99
C GLU A 205 6.93 -39.92 -18.32
N GLU A 206 5.90 -39.51 -19.06
CA GLU A 206 5.54 -40.15 -20.33
C GLU A 206 6.58 -39.90 -21.42
N ILE A 207 7.12 -38.68 -21.50
CA ILE A 207 8.24 -38.36 -22.39
C ILE A 207 9.50 -39.14 -22.00
N ALA A 208 9.77 -39.29 -20.70
CA ALA A 208 10.92 -40.06 -20.21
C ALA A 208 10.81 -41.55 -20.59
N LYS A 209 9.61 -42.14 -20.54
CA LYS A 209 9.37 -43.51 -21.02
C LYS A 209 9.60 -43.64 -22.52
N LEU A 210 9.16 -42.66 -23.32
CA LEU A 210 9.35 -42.65 -24.77
C LEU A 210 10.82 -42.46 -25.20
N MET A 211 11.62 -41.76 -24.39
CA MET A 211 13.06 -41.56 -24.63
C MET A 211 13.95 -42.64 -24.01
N ALA A 212 13.42 -43.52 -23.17
CA ALA A 212 14.19 -44.62 -22.62
C ALA A 212 14.53 -45.62 -23.75
N PRO A 213 15.82 -45.89 -24.04
CA PRO A 213 16.19 -46.89 -25.02
C PRO A 213 15.64 -48.26 -24.57
N GLU A 214 15.01 -49.01 -25.48
CA GLU A 214 14.49 -50.35 -25.18
C GLU A 214 15.56 -51.17 -24.47
N ALA A 215 15.30 -51.47 -23.19
CA ALA A 215 16.10 -52.43 -22.45
C ALA A 215 15.99 -53.77 -23.17
N ARG A 216 17.04 -54.16 -23.91
CA ARG A 216 17.16 -55.48 -24.51
C ARG A 216 16.94 -56.51 -23.40
N ARG A 217 15.78 -57.16 -23.43
CA ARG A 217 15.50 -58.33 -22.58
C ARG A 217 16.59 -59.37 -22.87
N PRO A 218 17.32 -59.88 -21.87
CA PRO A 218 18.15 -61.04 -22.10
C PRO A 218 17.21 -62.20 -22.45
N LEU A 219 17.31 -62.69 -23.68
CA LEU A 219 16.66 -63.93 -24.10
C LEU A 219 17.10 -65.03 -23.14
N MET A 220 16.12 -65.70 -22.53
CA MET A 220 16.29 -67.02 -21.93
C MET A 220 17.10 -67.89 -22.88
N MET A 221 18.29 -68.32 -22.48
CA MET A 221 18.88 -69.54 -22.99
C MET A 221 18.81 -70.58 -21.87
N CYS A 222 17.86 -71.49 -22.01
CA CYS A 222 17.97 -72.82 -21.44
C CYS A 222 19.22 -73.48 -22.04
N PHE A 223 20.14 -73.96 -21.21
CA PHE A 223 21.05 -75.03 -21.59
C PHE A 223 21.18 -76.02 -20.45
N SER A 224 20.67 -77.23 -20.73
CA SER A 224 21.04 -78.56 -20.22
C SER A 224 21.25 -78.70 -18.72
#